data_AF-A0A6D2LHK7-F1
#
_entry.id   AF-A0A6D2LHK7-F1
#
_cell.length_a   1.000
_cell.length_b   1.000
_cell.length_c   1.000
_cell.angle_alpha   90.00
_cell.angle_beta   90.00
_cell.angle_gamma   90.00
#
_symmetry.space_group_name_H-M   'P 1'
#
loop_
_entity.id
_entity.type
_entity.pdbx_description
1 polymer ?
#
loop_
_entity_poly.entity_id
_entity_poly.type
_entity_poly.pdbx_seq_one_letter_code
_entity_poly.pdbx_strand_id
1 'polypeptide(L)'
;MANEADNKFTWLIKNFSSSDADHIYSSQFVIGDCKWRLLAYPKGDKKDRACLALYLVVADSKTLPLGWRRHTKFSITLVNQTSENLSLLKKAQHWFDEKSHALGYSAMLPLAKLHDKDGGFVVNGQVKIVAEIDVLEVIGKPVESEDSNQQQPVKKVKREDDTDLLNMTPPTVTESIDVNGFQVFPSQVELVSRVFRKYPEIATDLRAKNEPLRTACMYVLLSLIEILCKSMEEFSEDNMVEAEDALTYLKHSGIKVDRLEQKLDEVKAKKKGEIDSEIRIQELEEELEVFKQKCSDIEAQMEIEKSKVLANRAPALTLDEAA
;
A
#
# COMPACT_ATOMS: atom_id res chain seq x y z
N MET A 1 -28.11 -10.26 -21.52
CA MET A 1 -27.71 -8.87 -21.83
C MET A 1 -26.99 -8.37 -20.60
N ALA A 2 -25.66 -8.29 -20.64
CA ALA A 2 -24.87 -7.85 -19.49
C ALA A 2 -24.98 -6.32 -19.38
N ASN A 3 -25.43 -5.83 -18.23
CA ASN A 3 -25.46 -4.39 -17.94
C ASN A 3 -24.03 -3.85 -17.99
N GLU A 4 -23.77 -2.88 -18.87
CA GLU A 4 -22.61 -2.00 -18.78
C GLU A 4 -22.72 -1.23 -17.46
N ALA A 5 -22.01 -1.71 -16.44
CA ALA A 5 -21.78 -0.93 -15.24
C ALA A 5 -20.82 0.23 -15.60
N ASP A 6 -21.17 1.45 -15.20
CA ASP A 6 -20.28 2.61 -15.31
C ASP A 6 -19.04 2.37 -14.43
N ASN A 7 -17.97 1.86 -15.05
CA ASN A 7 -16.74 1.45 -14.39
C ASN A 7 -15.71 2.60 -14.36
N LYS A 8 -16.15 3.83 -14.63
CA LYS A 8 -15.30 4.98 -14.87
C LYS A 8 -15.60 6.12 -13.89
N PHE A 9 -14.54 6.73 -13.37
CA PHE A 9 -14.61 7.91 -12.54
C PHE A 9 -13.67 9.00 -13.08
N THR A 10 -14.16 10.23 -13.18
CA THR A 10 -13.35 11.38 -13.60
C THR A 10 -13.17 12.35 -12.43
N TRP A 11 -11.92 12.66 -12.11
CA TRP A 11 -11.55 13.64 -11.10
C TRP A 11 -10.90 14.86 -11.74
N LEU A 12 -11.50 16.03 -11.53
CA LEU A 12 -10.94 17.32 -11.93
C LEU A 12 -10.41 18.04 -10.70
N ILE A 13 -9.09 18.15 -10.59
CA ILE A 13 -8.44 18.89 -9.51
C ILE A 13 -8.38 20.36 -9.93
N LYS A 14 -9.15 21.21 -9.24
CA LYS A 14 -9.10 22.66 -9.40
C LYS A 14 -7.95 23.24 -8.58
N ASN A 15 -7.40 24.37 -9.01
CA ASN A 15 -6.36 25.11 -8.30
C ASN A 15 -5.11 24.24 -8.00
N PHE A 16 -4.78 23.32 -8.91
CA PHE A 16 -3.68 22.36 -8.75
C PHE A 16 -2.35 23.09 -8.53
N SER A 17 -2.10 24.16 -9.30
CA SER A 17 -0.87 24.95 -9.24
C SER A 17 -0.73 25.82 -7.98
N SER A 18 -1.81 26.04 -7.23
CA SER A 18 -1.81 26.90 -6.04
C SER A 18 -2.07 26.13 -4.74
N SER A 19 -2.13 24.78 -4.81
CA SER A 19 -2.33 23.95 -3.64
C SER A 19 -1.01 23.72 -2.91
N ASP A 20 -0.96 24.13 -1.64
CA ASP A 20 0.16 23.83 -0.75
C ASP A 20 0.04 22.49 -0.02
N ALA A 21 -1.05 21.76 -0.25
CA ALA A 21 -1.23 20.43 0.35
C ALA A 21 -0.20 19.42 -0.19
N ASP A 22 0.42 18.67 0.72
CA ASP A 22 1.32 17.55 0.38
C ASP A 22 0.60 16.47 -0.42
N HIS A 23 -0.69 16.28 -0.16
CA HIS A 23 -1.55 15.33 -0.85
C HIS A 23 -3.01 15.77 -0.87
N ILE A 24 -3.75 15.28 -1.84
CA ILE A 24 -5.16 15.61 -2.05
C ILE A 24 -5.92 14.33 -2.37
N TYR A 25 -7.14 14.21 -1.84
CA TYR A 25 -8.02 13.12 -2.20
C TYR A 25 -9.20 13.59 -3.06
N SER A 26 -9.69 12.71 -3.92
CA SER A 26 -11.00 12.88 -4.55
C SER A 26 -12.14 12.68 -3.54
N SER A 27 -13.36 13.03 -3.99
CA SER A 27 -14.58 12.49 -3.40
C SER A 27 -14.58 10.96 -3.50
N GLN A 28 -15.31 10.30 -2.60
CA GLN A 28 -15.53 8.86 -2.69
C GLN A 28 -16.50 8.56 -3.83
N PHE A 29 -16.32 7.42 -4.49
CA PHE A 29 -17.18 6.92 -5.55
C PHE A 29 -17.35 5.41 -5.43
N VAL A 30 -18.40 4.84 -6.01
CA VAL A 30 -18.73 3.42 -5.88
C VAL A 30 -18.65 2.75 -7.25
N ILE A 31 -17.82 1.72 -7.37
CA ILE A 31 -17.71 0.85 -8.56
C ILE A 31 -17.59 -0.59 -8.08
N GLY A 32 -18.44 -1.48 -8.62
CA GLY A 32 -18.49 -2.89 -8.22
C GLY A 32 -18.81 -3.10 -6.74
N ASP A 33 -19.78 -2.37 -6.20
CA ASP A 33 -20.17 -2.34 -4.78
C ASP A 33 -19.04 -1.97 -3.79
N CYS A 34 -17.95 -1.41 -4.30
CA CYS A 34 -16.78 -1.05 -3.49
C CYS A 34 -16.61 0.46 -3.50
N LYS A 35 -16.32 1.04 -2.33
CA LYS A 35 -16.04 2.47 -2.20
C LYS A 35 -14.57 2.74 -2.51
N TRP A 36 -14.34 3.58 -3.50
CA TRP A 36 -13.03 3.97 -3.99
C TRP A 36 -12.82 5.47 -3.81
N ARG A 37 -11.56 5.88 -3.80
CA ARG A 37 -11.15 7.27 -3.97
C ARG A 37 -9.78 7.33 -4.62
N LEU A 38 -9.50 8.44 -5.30
CA LEU A 38 -8.16 8.75 -5.80
C LEU A 38 -7.39 9.58 -4.77
N LEU A 39 -6.08 9.38 -4.73
CA LEU A 39 -5.13 10.13 -3.93
C LEU A 39 -4.02 10.64 -4.86
N ALA A 40 -3.78 11.94 -4.86
CA ALA A 40 -2.71 12.58 -5.60
C ALA A 40 -1.69 13.20 -4.64
N TYR A 41 -0.41 13.12 -4.99
CA TYR A 41 0.66 13.92 -4.40
C TYR A 41 1.17 14.90 -5.46
N PRO A 42 0.64 16.13 -5.51
CA PRO A 42 0.97 17.12 -6.55
C PRO A 42 2.45 17.49 -6.61
N LYS A 43 3.17 17.37 -5.48
CA LYS A 43 4.59 17.71 -5.31
C LYS A 43 5.47 16.47 -5.08
N GLY A 44 4.94 15.29 -5.43
CA GLY A 44 5.60 14.00 -5.20
C GLY A 44 5.42 13.43 -3.81
N ASP A 45 5.61 12.11 -3.72
CA ASP A 45 5.44 11.34 -2.49
C ASP A 45 6.79 11.07 -1.80
N LYS A 46 6.81 10.14 -0.83
CA LYS A 46 8.05 9.79 -0.13
C LYS A 46 9.06 9.03 -1.00
N LYS A 47 8.62 8.34 -2.05
CA LYS A 47 9.46 7.53 -2.94
C LYS A 47 10.06 8.39 -4.05
N ASP A 48 9.28 9.32 -4.60
CA ASP A 48 9.73 10.23 -5.63
C ASP A 48 9.13 11.64 -5.43
N ARG A 49 10.00 12.58 -5.05
CA ARG A 49 9.66 13.99 -4.81
C ARG A 49 9.67 14.84 -6.08
N ALA A 50 10.11 14.30 -7.21
CA ALA A 50 10.25 15.01 -8.48
C ALA A 50 9.14 14.67 -9.49
N CYS A 51 8.26 13.72 -9.17
CA CYS A 51 7.15 13.31 -10.03
C CYS A 51 5.79 13.49 -9.35
N LEU A 52 4.74 13.70 -10.15
CA LEU A 52 3.36 13.53 -9.70
C LEU A 52 3.13 12.07 -9.34
N ALA A 53 2.60 11.82 -8.15
CA ALA A 53 2.16 10.49 -7.75
C ALA A 53 0.62 10.39 -7.72
N LEU A 54 0.07 9.28 -8.23
CA LEU A 54 -1.37 9.01 -8.25
C LEU A 54 -1.66 7.59 -7.76
N TYR A 55 -2.67 7.46 -6.90
CA TYR A 55 -3.07 6.20 -6.26
C TYR A 55 -4.58 6.00 -6.30
N LEU A 56 -4.98 4.74 -6.50
CA LEU A 56 -6.33 4.26 -6.22
C LEU A 56 -6.37 3.70 -4.80
N VAL A 57 -7.40 4.06 -4.04
CA VAL A 57 -7.54 3.71 -2.62
C VAL A 57 -8.93 3.15 -2.34
N VAL A 58 -9.01 2.07 -1.57
CA VAL A 58 -10.28 1.58 -0.99
C VAL A 58 -10.69 2.55 0.13
N ALA A 59 -11.74 3.32 -0.10
CA ALA A 59 -12.06 4.50 0.71
C ALA A 59 -12.53 4.15 2.13
N ASP A 60 -13.18 3.01 2.30
CA ASP A 60 -13.73 2.51 3.55
C ASP A 60 -12.93 1.33 4.12
N SER A 61 -11.65 1.20 3.71
CA SER A 61 -10.73 0.13 4.10
C SER A 61 -10.67 -0.14 5.61
N LYS A 62 -10.83 0.91 6.43
CA LYS A 62 -10.81 0.83 7.89
C LYS A 62 -12.10 0.29 8.51
N THR A 63 -13.21 0.32 7.78
CA THR A 63 -14.53 -0.13 8.25
C THR A 63 -14.94 -1.47 7.63
N LEU A 64 -14.20 -1.96 6.64
CA LEU A 64 -14.41 -3.28 6.05
C LEU A 64 -14.03 -4.38 7.07
N PRO A 65 -14.70 -5.56 7.02
CA PRO A 65 -14.46 -6.65 7.95
C PRO A 65 -13.04 -7.21 7.82
N LEU A 66 -12.49 -7.74 8.92
CA LEU A 66 -11.17 -8.36 8.91
C LEU A 66 -11.06 -9.47 7.86
N GLY A 67 -9.96 -9.48 7.10
CA GLY A 67 -9.71 -10.36 5.98
C GLY A 67 -10.38 -9.92 4.67
N TRP A 68 -10.90 -8.70 4.58
CA TRP A 68 -11.49 -8.20 3.34
C TRP A 68 -10.43 -8.15 2.23
N ARG A 69 -10.86 -8.51 1.01
CA ARG A 69 -10.02 -8.41 -0.18
C ARG A 69 -10.83 -7.97 -1.40
N ARG A 70 -10.23 -7.18 -2.30
CA ARG A 70 -10.83 -6.78 -3.59
C ARG A 70 -9.84 -7.09 -4.71
N HIS A 71 -10.17 -8.03 -5.57
CA HIS A 71 -9.38 -8.29 -6.76
C HIS A 71 -9.86 -7.37 -7.86
N THR A 72 -8.98 -6.53 -8.37
CA THR A 72 -9.37 -5.52 -9.36
C THR A 72 -8.36 -5.41 -10.47
N LYS A 73 -8.85 -5.20 -11.70
CA LYS A 73 -8.07 -4.55 -12.76
C LYS A 73 -8.45 -3.09 -12.77
N PHE A 74 -7.48 -2.20 -12.81
CA PHE A 74 -7.79 -0.79 -12.90
C PHE A 74 -6.79 -0.06 -13.79
N SER A 75 -7.19 1.12 -14.23
CA SER A 75 -6.32 2.05 -14.91
C SER A 75 -6.45 3.45 -14.33
N ILE A 76 -5.36 4.21 -14.37
CA ILE A 76 -5.33 5.63 -14.05
C ILE A 76 -4.76 6.34 -15.28
N THR A 77 -5.54 7.28 -15.80
CA THR A 77 -5.17 8.13 -16.93
C THR A 77 -5.00 9.55 -16.43
N LEU A 78 -3.79 10.09 -16.57
CA LEU A 78 -3.54 11.52 -16.50
C LEU A 78 -3.84 12.11 -17.88
N VAL A 79 -4.94 12.85 -17.96
CA VAL A 79 -5.46 13.33 -19.25
C VAL A 79 -4.64 14.53 -19.71
N ASN A 80 -4.13 14.44 -20.93
CA ASN A 80 -3.66 15.61 -21.65
C ASN A 80 -4.88 16.31 -22.25
N GLN A 81 -5.11 17.55 -21.82
CA GLN A 81 -6.35 18.28 -22.08
C GLN A 81 -6.32 19.02 -23.44
N THR A 82 -5.17 19.06 -24.11
CA THR A 82 -5.04 19.64 -25.46
C THR A 82 -4.99 18.57 -26.55
N SER A 83 -4.50 17.37 -26.24
CA SER A 83 -4.45 16.23 -27.17
C SER A 83 -4.63 14.91 -26.44
N GLU A 84 -5.73 14.21 -26.71
CA GLU A 84 -6.05 12.94 -26.05
C GLU A 84 -4.95 11.87 -26.24
N ASN A 85 -4.31 11.83 -27.41
CA ASN A 85 -3.23 10.89 -27.75
C ASN A 85 -1.98 11.05 -26.89
N LEU A 86 -1.81 12.20 -26.21
CA LEU A 86 -0.70 12.48 -25.30
C LEU A 86 -1.05 12.18 -23.84
N SER A 87 -2.26 11.68 -23.56
CA SER A 87 -2.66 11.27 -22.22
C SER A 87 -1.82 10.08 -21.74
N LEU A 88 -1.48 10.09 -20.46
CA LEU A 88 -0.67 9.02 -19.86
C LEU A 88 -1.58 8.03 -19.14
N LEU A 89 -1.65 6.82 -19.67
CA LEU A 89 -2.43 5.71 -19.12
C LEU A 89 -1.49 4.70 -18.46
N LYS A 90 -1.74 4.38 -17.20
CA LYS A 90 -1.11 3.24 -16.52
C LYS A 90 -2.17 2.26 -16.04
N LYS A 91 -1.87 0.97 -16.14
CA LYS A 91 -2.78 -0.13 -15.81
C LYS A 91 -2.14 -1.05 -14.77
N ALA A 92 -2.97 -1.60 -13.90
CA ALA A 92 -2.54 -2.59 -12.91
C ALA A 92 -3.66 -3.60 -12.66
N GLN A 93 -3.26 -4.76 -12.14
CA GLN A 93 -4.17 -5.74 -11.55
C GLN A 93 -3.65 -6.05 -10.15
N HIS A 94 -4.52 -5.95 -9.14
CA HIS A 94 -4.10 -6.02 -7.76
C HIS A 94 -5.17 -6.61 -6.84
N TRP A 95 -4.72 -7.20 -5.75
CA TRP A 95 -5.54 -7.56 -4.61
C TRP A 95 -5.40 -6.48 -3.54
N PHE A 96 -6.41 -5.63 -3.41
CA PHE A 96 -6.50 -4.71 -2.29
C PHE A 96 -6.94 -5.44 -1.03
N ASP A 97 -6.32 -5.13 0.09
CA ASP A 97 -6.65 -5.67 1.42
C ASP A 97 -6.24 -4.68 2.53
N GLU A 98 -6.35 -5.07 3.79
CA GLU A 98 -5.98 -4.23 4.95
C GLU A 98 -4.57 -3.65 4.85
N LYS A 99 -3.60 -4.46 4.39
CA LYS A 99 -2.19 -4.09 4.31
C LYS A 99 -1.90 -3.31 3.03
N SER A 100 -2.64 -3.57 1.96
CA SER A 100 -2.46 -2.96 0.63
C SER A 100 -3.76 -2.32 0.14
N HIS A 101 -4.32 -1.40 0.93
CA HIS A 101 -5.58 -0.73 0.60
C HIS A 101 -5.43 0.41 -0.42
N ALA A 102 -4.19 0.69 -0.84
CA ALA A 102 -3.85 1.67 -1.86
C ALA A 102 -2.77 1.12 -2.79
N LEU A 103 -2.93 1.35 -4.10
CA LEU A 103 -1.93 1.05 -5.12
C LEU A 103 -1.93 2.15 -6.17
N GLY A 104 -0.76 2.49 -6.68
CA GLY A 104 -0.59 3.60 -7.60
C GLY A 104 0.81 3.69 -8.18
N TYR A 105 1.15 4.88 -8.63
CA TYR A 105 2.41 5.16 -9.32
C TYR A 105 3.05 6.41 -8.72
N SER A 106 4.15 6.22 -7.99
CA SER A 106 4.96 7.33 -7.44
C SER A 106 5.52 8.24 -8.54
N ALA A 107 5.92 7.64 -9.67
CA ALA A 107 6.39 8.35 -10.86
C ALA A 107 5.35 8.28 -11.99
N MET A 108 4.24 9.02 -11.86
CA MET A 108 3.24 9.11 -12.95
C MET A 108 3.72 10.01 -14.08
N LEU A 109 4.18 11.22 -13.74
CA LEU A 109 4.75 12.19 -14.68
C LEU A 109 5.73 13.12 -13.94
N PRO A 110 6.95 13.38 -14.46
CA PRO A 110 7.86 14.36 -13.88
C PRO A 110 7.21 15.74 -13.74
N LEU A 111 7.40 16.41 -12.60
CA LEU A 111 6.78 17.71 -12.33
C LEU A 111 7.19 18.78 -13.34
N ALA A 112 8.44 18.71 -13.84
CA ALA A 112 8.92 19.57 -14.92
C ALA A 112 8.09 19.44 -16.20
N LYS A 113 7.68 18.22 -16.57
CA LYS A 113 6.81 17.98 -17.73
C LYS A 113 5.34 18.30 -17.45
N LEU A 114 4.89 18.08 -16.20
CA LEU A 114 3.52 18.40 -15.80
C LEU A 114 3.25 19.91 -15.88
N HIS A 115 4.23 20.72 -15.45
CA HIS A 115 4.13 22.18 -15.39
C HIS A 115 4.66 22.89 -16.63
N ASP A 116 5.03 22.15 -17.68
CA ASP A 116 5.33 22.73 -18.98
C ASP A 116 4.08 23.44 -19.52
N LYS A 117 4.22 24.73 -19.87
CA LYS A 117 3.12 25.57 -20.35
C LYS A 117 2.52 25.01 -21.65
N ASP A 118 3.34 24.36 -22.47
CA ASP A 118 2.93 23.75 -23.73
C ASP A 118 2.67 22.24 -23.59
N GLY A 119 2.82 21.69 -22.37
CA GLY A 119 2.70 20.25 -22.10
C GLY A 119 1.26 19.72 -22.12
N GLY A 120 0.24 20.59 -21.95
CA GLY A 120 -1.18 20.23 -22.10
C GLY A 120 -1.82 19.47 -20.94
N PHE A 121 -1.08 19.09 -19.89
CA PHE A 121 -1.63 18.38 -18.73
C PHE A 121 -2.32 19.32 -17.72
N VAL A 122 -1.78 20.52 -17.53
CA VAL A 122 -2.36 21.56 -16.66
C VAL A 122 -2.97 22.64 -17.55
N VAL A 123 -4.31 22.72 -17.59
CA VAL A 123 -5.04 23.75 -18.36
C VAL A 123 -5.89 24.56 -17.39
N ASN A 124 -5.77 25.90 -17.44
CA ASN A 124 -6.43 26.82 -16.50
C ASN A 124 -6.16 26.48 -15.01
N GLY A 125 -4.96 25.98 -14.70
CA GLY A 125 -4.58 25.55 -13.35
C GLY A 125 -5.30 24.27 -12.88
N GLN A 126 -5.87 23.50 -13.80
CA GLN A 126 -6.62 22.28 -13.51
C GLN A 126 -5.92 21.06 -14.10
N VAL A 127 -5.98 19.94 -13.38
CA VAL A 127 -5.53 18.62 -13.84
C VAL A 127 -6.72 17.67 -13.87
N LYS A 128 -6.86 16.93 -14.96
CA LYS A 128 -7.93 15.93 -15.13
C LYS A 128 -7.33 14.53 -15.05
N ILE A 129 -7.89 13.72 -14.15
CA ILE A 129 -7.51 12.32 -13.93
C ILE A 129 -8.75 11.47 -14.16
N VAL A 130 -8.57 10.33 -14.81
CA VAL A 130 -9.63 9.36 -15.06
C VAL A 130 -9.19 8.02 -14.47
N ALA A 131 -10.06 7.37 -13.73
CA ALA A 131 -9.86 6.02 -13.25
C ALA A 131 -10.92 5.09 -13.84
N GLU A 132 -10.51 3.94 -14.34
CA GLU A 132 -11.40 2.87 -14.77
C GLU A 132 -11.11 1.63 -13.92
N ILE A 133 -12.14 0.99 -13.34
CA ILE A 133 -11.99 -0.07 -12.35
C ILE A 133 -12.93 -1.23 -12.66
N ASP A 134 -12.36 -2.39 -12.92
CA ASP A 134 -13.07 -3.65 -13.02
C ASP A 134 -12.84 -4.46 -11.74
N VAL A 135 -13.90 -4.60 -10.94
CA VAL A 135 -13.89 -5.44 -9.74
C VAL A 135 -14.18 -6.89 -10.14
N LEU A 136 -13.15 -7.74 -10.05
CA LEU A 136 -13.22 -9.14 -10.45
C LEU A 136 -13.74 -10.03 -9.32
N GLU A 137 -13.35 -9.73 -8.09
CA GLU A 137 -13.71 -10.54 -6.91
C GLU A 137 -13.74 -9.71 -5.64
N VAL A 138 -14.69 -10.03 -4.75
CA VAL A 138 -14.92 -9.33 -3.48
C VAL A 138 -15.06 -10.32 -2.33
N ILE A 139 -14.18 -10.21 -1.34
CA ILE A 139 -14.18 -11.05 -0.12
C ILE A 139 -14.43 -10.17 1.11
N GLY A 140 -15.35 -10.54 1.99
CA GLY A 140 -15.66 -9.75 3.19
C GLY A 140 -16.43 -8.47 2.85
N LYS A 141 -17.68 -8.63 2.41
CA LYS A 141 -18.63 -7.50 2.28
C LYS A 141 -19.15 -7.12 3.68
N PRO A 142 -19.40 -5.83 3.95
CA PRO A 142 -20.14 -5.44 5.15
C PRO A 142 -21.49 -6.16 5.17
N VAL A 143 -21.89 -6.72 6.32
CA VAL A 143 -23.25 -7.22 6.50
C VAL A 143 -24.15 -6.00 6.55
N GLU A 144 -24.83 -5.70 5.45
CA GLU A 144 -25.99 -4.81 5.51
C GLU A 144 -27.05 -5.56 6.31
N SER A 145 -27.35 -5.04 7.50
CA SER A 145 -28.41 -5.57 8.34
C SER A 145 -29.74 -5.19 7.70
N GLU A 146 -30.32 -6.13 6.96
CA GLU A 146 -31.75 -6.08 6.65
C GLU A 146 -32.54 -6.42 7.93
N ASP A 147 -33.48 -5.52 8.23
CA ASP A 147 -34.47 -5.50 9.31
C ASP A 147 -34.67 -6.76 10.16
N SER A 148 -34.59 -6.56 11.49
CA SER A 148 -35.63 -7.10 12.39
C SER A 148 -35.85 -6.16 13.57
N ASN A 149 -36.89 -5.36 13.39
CA ASN A 149 -37.60 -4.56 14.37
C ASN A 149 -38.03 -5.41 15.58
N GLN A 150 -37.37 -5.26 16.74
CA GLN A 150 -37.99 -5.53 18.05
C GLN A 150 -37.53 -4.48 19.07
N GLN A 151 -38.40 -3.50 19.29
CA GLN A 151 -38.37 -2.62 20.46
C GLN A 151 -38.62 -3.42 21.74
N GLN A 152 -37.81 -3.18 22.78
CA GLN A 152 -38.23 -3.36 24.17
C GLN A 152 -37.95 -2.10 24.99
N PRO A 153 -38.77 -1.81 26.02
CA PRO A 153 -39.07 -0.44 26.44
C PRO A 153 -38.10 0.08 27.49
N VAL A 154 -37.54 1.28 27.25
CA VAL A 154 -36.77 2.04 28.24
C VAL A 154 -37.73 2.74 29.19
N LYS A 155 -37.76 2.32 30.47
CA LYS A 155 -38.44 3.05 31.54
C LYS A 155 -37.67 4.34 31.85
N LYS A 156 -38.36 5.47 31.69
CA LYS A 156 -37.94 6.80 32.18
C LYS A 156 -37.95 6.83 33.71
N VAL A 157 -36.85 7.25 34.33
CA VAL A 157 -36.87 7.82 35.69
C VAL A 157 -36.05 9.11 35.67
N LYS A 158 -36.60 10.11 36.37
CA LYS A 158 -36.26 11.53 36.40
C LYS A 158 -34.85 11.82 36.93
N ARG A 159 -34.30 12.93 36.47
CA ARG A 159 -33.24 13.70 37.14
C ARG A 159 -33.89 14.64 38.16
N GLU A 160 -33.25 14.77 39.31
CA GLU A 160 -33.28 15.95 40.20
C GLU A 160 -32.02 15.91 41.09
N ASP A 161 -31.59 17.10 41.47
CA ASP A 161 -30.23 17.58 41.72
C ASP A 161 -29.64 17.33 43.13
N ASP A 162 -28.32 17.58 43.19
CA ASP A 162 -27.51 18.13 44.29
C ASP A 162 -27.40 17.38 45.63
N THR A 163 -26.20 16.85 45.93
CA THR A 163 -25.35 17.42 47.01
C THR A 163 -23.94 16.83 47.05
N ASP A 164 -22.98 17.76 47.01
CA ASP A 164 -21.64 17.80 47.60
C ASP A 164 -20.87 16.52 48.01
N LEU A 165 -19.70 16.42 47.37
CA LEU A 165 -18.37 16.25 47.98
C LEU A 165 -18.29 15.35 49.22
N LEU A 166 -17.79 14.14 49.00
CA LEU A 166 -16.54 13.61 49.57
C LEU A 166 -16.49 12.12 49.25
N ASN A 167 -15.63 11.71 48.31
CA ASN A 167 -14.75 10.54 48.45
C ASN A 167 -13.96 10.31 47.16
N MET A 168 -12.64 10.42 47.29
CA MET A 168 -11.66 9.99 46.29
C MET A 168 -11.87 8.50 45.99
N THR A 169 -12.25 8.18 44.75
CA THR A 169 -12.19 6.81 44.23
C THR A 169 -11.26 6.83 43.00
N PRO A 170 -10.38 5.82 42.80
CA PRO A 170 -9.43 5.80 41.69
C PRO A 170 -10.16 5.65 40.34
N PRO A 171 -9.50 5.94 39.19
CA PRO A 171 -10.18 5.92 37.90
C PRO A 171 -10.69 4.52 37.56
N THR A 172 -11.92 4.52 37.08
CA THR A 172 -12.65 3.48 36.33
C THR A 172 -11.87 2.23 35.95
N VAL A 173 -12.37 1.10 36.47
CA VAL A 173 -12.09 -0.27 36.01
C VAL A 173 -12.07 -0.30 34.47
N THR A 174 -10.89 -0.46 33.88
CA THR A 174 -10.75 -0.94 32.50
C THR A 174 -11.32 -2.36 32.47
N GLU A 175 -12.49 -2.51 31.85
CA GLU A 175 -13.17 -3.79 31.69
C GLU A 175 -12.28 -4.73 30.86
N SER A 176 -11.63 -5.70 31.50
CA SER A 176 -10.85 -6.74 30.84
C SER A 176 -11.78 -7.88 30.40
N ILE A 177 -11.54 -8.41 29.20
CA ILE A 177 -12.32 -9.51 28.62
C ILE A 177 -11.51 -10.79 28.75
N ASP A 178 -12.14 -11.87 29.22
CA ASP A 178 -11.51 -13.19 29.24
C ASP A 178 -11.50 -13.83 27.84
N VAL A 179 -10.31 -14.12 27.33
CA VAL A 179 -10.10 -14.88 26.09
C VAL A 179 -9.34 -16.15 26.45
N ASN A 180 -10.04 -17.29 26.47
CA ASN A 180 -9.44 -18.60 26.78
C ASN A 180 -8.68 -18.64 28.13
N GLY A 181 -9.19 -17.97 29.16
CA GLY A 181 -8.57 -17.91 30.49
C GLY A 181 -7.52 -16.81 30.68
N PHE A 182 -7.45 -15.85 29.74
CA PHE A 182 -6.56 -14.69 29.78
C PHE A 182 -7.36 -13.40 29.83
N GLN A 183 -7.06 -12.53 30.79
CA GLN A 183 -7.64 -11.19 30.88
C GLN A 183 -6.91 -10.27 29.89
N VAL A 184 -7.62 -9.76 28.89
CA VAL A 184 -7.07 -8.88 27.85
C VAL A 184 -7.95 -7.65 27.65
N PHE A 185 -7.37 -6.55 27.15
CA PHE A 185 -8.17 -5.37 26.83
C PHE A 185 -9.12 -5.64 25.65
N PRO A 186 -10.29 -5.00 25.59
CA PRO A 186 -11.25 -5.21 24.50
C PRO A 186 -10.65 -5.01 23.10
N SER A 187 -9.71 -4.09 22.95
CA SER A 187 -8.99 -3.83 21.70
C SER A 187 -8.05 -4.96 21.26
N GLN A 188 -7.66 -5.86 22.17
CA GLN A 188 -6.70 -6.95 21.93
C GLN A 188 -7.37 -8.32 21.77
N VAL A 189 -8.67 -8.44 22.08
CA VAL A 189 -9.42 -9.69 22.08
C VAL A 189 -9.32 -10.45 20.77
N GLU A 190 -9.53 -9.78 19.64
CA GLU A 190 -9.53 -10.41 18.33
C GLU A 190 -8.14 -10.94 17.95
N LEU A 191 -7.10 -10.16 18.25
CA LEU A 191 -5.72 -10.53 17.97
C LEU A 191 -5.32 -11.76 18.81
N VAL A 192 -5.54 -11.72 20.13
CA VAL A 192 -5.22 -12.84 21.04
C VAL A 192 -6.02 -14.09 20.69
N SER A 193 -7.31 -13.95 20.34
CA SER A 193 -8.16 -15.06 19.89
C SER A 193 -7.61 -15.72 18.62
N ARG A 194 -7.12 -14.92 17.67
CA ARG A 194 -6.51 -15.41 16.43
C ARG A 194 -5.18 -16.11 16.68
N VAL A 195 -4.35 -15.57 17.57
CA VAL A 195 -3.09 -16.19 17.99
C VAL A 195 -3.34 -17.57 18.59
N PHE A 196 -4.25 -17.69 19.55
CA PHE A 196 -4.56 -18.98 20.18
C PHE A 196 -5.21 -19.99 19.24
N ARG A 197 -6.01 -19.52 18.28
CA ARG A 197 -6.55 -20.39 17.23
C ARG A 197 -5.44 -20.94 16.32
N LYS A 198 -4.44 -20.12 16.02
CA LYS A 198 -3.35 -20.47 15.11
C LYS A 198 -2.26 -21.31 15.79
N TYR A 199 -2.02 -21.08 17.08
CA TYR A 199 -1.00 -21.73 17.91
C TYR A 199 -1.62 -22.28 19.23
N PRO A 200 -2.49 -23.30 19.14
CA PRO A 200 -3.17 -23.85 20.31
C PRO A 200 -2.22 -24.46 21.36
N GLU A 201 -1.07 -24.96 20.92
CA GLU A 201 0.01 -25.45 21.78
C GLU A 201 0.55 -24.36 22.71
N ILE A 202 0.76 -23.15 22.18
CA ILE A 202 1.24 -21.98 22.94
C ILE A 202 0.21 -21.54 23.96
N ALA A 203 -1.08 -21.53 23.58
CA ALA A 203 -2.18 -21.20 24.50
C ALA A 203 -2.25 -22.16 25.71
N THR A 204 -1.98 -23.44 25.46
CA THR A 204 -1.96 -24.49 26.49
C THR A 204 -0.79 -24.29 27.45
N ASP A 205 0.42 -24.07 26.92
CA ASP A 205 1.62 -23.86 27.72
C ASP A 205 1.55 -22.57 28.56
N LEU A 206 1.01 -21.50 27.99
CA LEU A 206 0.79 -20.22 28.68
C LEU A 206 -0.23 -20.36 29.83
N ARG A 207 -1.30 -21.15 29.64
CA ARG A 207 -2.32 -21.37 30.68
C ARG A 207 -1.77 -22.12 31.88
N ALA A 208 -0.75 -22.97 31.68
CA ALA A 208 -0.08 -23.70 32.76
C ALA A 208 0.84 -22.80 33.62
N LYS A 209 1.05 -21.54 33.26
CA LYS A 209 1.91 -20.60 34.01
C LYS A 209 1.11 -19.81 35.07
N ASN A 210 1.83 -19.31 36.06
CA ASN A 210 1.28 -18.34 37.00
C ASN A 210 0.98 -17.00 36.30
N GLU A 211 0.09 -16.21 36.90
CA GLU A 211 -0.51 -15.04 36.25
C GLU A 211 0.48 -13.94 35.83
N PRO A 212 1.52 -13.59 36.63
CA PRO A 212 2.55 -12.64 36.19
C PRO A 212 3.39 -13.15 35.01
N LEU A 213 3.86 -14.40 35.06
CA LEU A 213 4.69 -14.98 34.00
C LEU A 213 3.89 -15.15 32.71
N ARG A 214 2.63 -15.58 32.83
CA ARG A 214 1.68 -15.71 31.72
C ARG A 214 1.49 -14.37 31.01
N THR A 215 1.36 -13.29 31.76
CA THR A 215 1.21 -11.94 31.22
C THR A 215 2.47 -11.46 30.51
N ALA A 216 3.65 -11.63 31.12
CA ALA A 216 4.92 -11.28 30.49
C ALA A 216 5.16 -12.04 29.18
N CYS A 217 4.92 -13.36 29.19
CA CYS A 217 5.04 -14.18 28.00
C CYS A 217 4.03 -13.80 26.92
N MET A 218 2.82 -13.37 27.31
CA MET A 218 1.84 -12.86 26.36
C MET A 218 2.36 -11.64 25.61
N TYR A 219 2.88 -10.64 26.33
CA TYR A 219 3.44 -9.45 25.69
C TYR A 219 4.55 -9.79 24.72
N VAL A 220 5.50 -10.64 25.13
CA VAL A 220 6.61 -11.08 24.25
C VAL A 220 6.08 -11.83 23.02
N LEU A 221 5.08 -12.70 23.19
CA LEU A 221 4.44 -13.41 22.07
C LEU A 221 3.77 -12.45 21.10
N LEU A 222 3.06 -11.43 21.60
CA LEU A 222 2.40 -10.43 20.77
C LEU A 222 3.42 -9.61 19.98
N SER A 223 4.48 -9.13 20.64
CA SER A 223 5.58 -8.42 19.99
C SER A 223 6.25 -9.28 18.91
N LEU A 224 6.55 -10.55 19.20
CA LEU A 224 7.12 -11.48 18.22
C LEU A 224 6.19 -11.67 17.01
N ILE A 225 4.89 -11.85 17.24
CA ILE A 225 3.92 -12.02 16.17
C ILE A 225 3.81 -10.75 15.33
N GLU A 226 3.86 -9.58 15.96
CA GLU A 226 3.90 -8.30 15.28
C GLU A 226 5.14 -8.17 14.39
N ILE A 227 6.33 -8.51 14.91
CA ILE A 227 7.59 -8.53 14.16
C ILE A 227 7.50 -9.48 12.96
N LEU A 228 7.08 -10.72 13.17
CA LEU A 228 6.93 -11.72 12.10
C LEU A 228 5.83 -11.36 11.08
N CYS A 229 4.95 -10.40 11.40
CA CYS A 229 3.91 -9.90 10.51
C CYS A 229 4.28 -8.62 9.75
N LYS A 230 5.41 -7.98 10.09
CA LYS A 230 5.95 -6.81 9.37
C LYS A 230 6.19 -7.15 7.89
N SER A 231 6.14 -6.14 7.03
CA SER A 231 6.47 -6.31 5.61
C SER A 231 7.96 -6.63 5.45
N MET A 232 8.33 -7.33 4.37
CA MET A 232 9.74 -7.63 4.06
C MET A 232 10.57 -6.36 3.83
N GLU A 233 9.92 -5.31 3.33
CA GLU A 233 10.47 -3.97 3.10
C GLU A 233 10.78 -3.22 4.41
N GLU A 234 10.02 -3.46 5.49
CA GLU A 234 10.22 -2.86 6.82
C GLU A 234 11.01 -3.77 7.78
N PHE A 235 11.42 -4.95 7.32
CA PHE A 235 12.10 -5.96 8.12
C PHE A 235 13.61 -5.67 8.20
N SER A 236 14.06 -5.08 9.31
CA SER A 236 15.48 -4.79 9.59
C SER A 236 16.24 -5.96 10.23
N GLU A 237 17.57 -5.85 10.28
CA GLU A 237 18.44 -6.75 11.06
C GLU A 237 18.07 -6.72 12.55
N ASP A 238 17.79 -5.54 13.11
CA ASP A 238 17.38 -5.39 14.51
C ASP A 238 16.10 -6.15 14.83
N ASN A 239 15.14 -6.19 13.89
CA ASN A 239 13.91 -6.98 14.05
C ASN A 239 14.22 -8.49 14.09
N MET A 240 15.25 -8.97 13.38
CA MET A 240 15.65 -10.38 13.45
C MET A 240 16.20 -10.74 14.81
N VAL A 241 17.10 -9.90 15.34
CA VAL A 241 17.66 -10.07 16.69
C VAL A 241 16.54 -10.04 17.73
N GLU A 242 15.62 -9.07 17.64
CA GLU A 242 14.49 -8.96 18.57
C GLU A 242 13.56 -10.18 18.51
N ALA A 243 13.32 -10.72 17.31
CA ALA A 243 12.52 -11.94 17.13
C ALA A 243 13.22 -13.19 17.71
N GLU A 244 14.53 -13.32 17.53
CA GLU A 244 15.34 -14.40 18.11
C GLU A 244 15.37 -14.34 19.63
N ASP A 245 15.54 -13.14 20.19
CA ASP A 245 15.51 -12.89 21.63
C ASP A 245 14.13 -13.22 22.22
N ALA A 246 13.06 -12.81 21.55
CA ALA A 246 11.69 -13.13 21.96
C ALA A 246 11.41 -14.63 21.94
N LEU A 247 11.84 -15.35 20.89
CA LEU A 247 11.73 -16.81 20.83
C LEU A 247 12.52 -17.48 21.95
N THR A 248 13.75 -17.02 22.19
CA THR A 248 14.62 -17.51 23.26
C THR A 248 13.97 -17.32 24.63
N TYR A 249 13.39 -16.14 24.89
CA TYR A 249 12.66 -15.86 26.12
C TYR A 249 11.46 -16.78 26.33
N LEU A 250 10.62 -16.97 25.30
CA LEU A 250 9.45 -17.83 25.37
C LEU A 250 9.84 -19.29 25.60
N LYS A 251 10.91 -19.75 24.94
CA LYS A 251 11.46 -21.11 25.08
C LYS A 251 11.99 -21.35 26.49
N HIS A 252 12.77 -20.42 27.05
CA HIS A 252 13.23 -20.50 28.44
C HIS A 252 12.09 -20.44 29.45
N SER A 253 11.01 -19.75 29.11
CA SER A 253 9.76 -19.74 29.89
C SER A 253 8.98 -21.06 29.81
N GLY A 254 9.48 -22.05 29.05
CA GLY A 254 8.89 -23.37 28.88
C GLY A 254 7.65 -23.37 28.00
N ILE A 255 7.59 -22.46 27.01
CA ILE A 255 6.58 -22.42 25.95
C ILE A 255 7.17 -23.08 24.72
N LYS A 256 6.43 -24.00 24.10
CA LYS A 256 6.84 -24.63 22.84
C LYS A 256 6.66 -23.65 21.69
N VAL A 257 7.78 -23.28 21.06
CA VAL A 257 7.83 -22.27 19.99
C VAL A 257 8.31 -22.82 18.65
N ASP A 258 8.41 -24.14 18.47
CA ASP A 258 8.98 -24.79 17.27
C ASP A 258 8.38 -24.26 15.95
N ARG A 259 7.06 -24.02 15.95
CA ARG A 259 6.34 -23.50 14.77
C ARG A 259 6.64 -22.03 14.49
N LEU A 260 6.93 -21.24 15.52
CA LEU A 260 7.33 -19.85 15.38
C LEU A 260 8.81 -19.76 14.97
N GLU A 261 9.68 -20.64 15.48
CA GLU A 261 11.07 -20.80 15.04
C GLU A 261 11.12 -21.10 13.54
N GLN A 262 10.35 -22.10 13.07
CA GLN A 262 10.26 -22.42 11.65
C GLN A 262 9.79 -21.23 10.80
N LYS A 263 8.85 -20.43 11.32
CA LYS A 263 8.37 -19.24 10.61
C LYS A 263 9.42 -18.15 10.53
N LEU A 264 10.24 -17.97 11.56
CA LEU A 264 11.36 -17.04 11.52
C LEU A 264 12.41 -17.49 10.49
N ASP A 265 12.71 -18.79 10.39
CA ASP A 265 13.61 -19.33 9.38
C ASP A 265 13.08 -19.13 7.95
N GLU A 266 11.78 -19.31 7.73
CA GLU A 266 11.14 -18.98 6.44
C GLU A 266 11.30 -17.50 6.08
N VAL A 267 11.17 -16.60 7.06
CA VAL A 267 11.33 -15.16 6.88
C VAL A 267 12.79 -14.82 6.54
N LYS A 268 13.76 -15.42 7.25
CA LYS A 268 15.20 -15.27 6.95
C LYS A 268 15.56 -15.74 5.55
N ALA A 269 15.06 -16.91 5.14
CA ALA A 269 15.31 -17.46 3.81
C ALA A 269 14.75 -16.54 2.71
N LYS A 270 13.55 -15.99 2.93
CA LYS A 270 12.96 -15.00 2.01
C LYS A 270 13.77 -13.72 1.94
N LYS A 271 14.21 -13.18 3.08
CA LYS A 271 15.02 -11.95 3.13
C LYS A 271 16.34 -12.12 2.39
N LYS A 272 16.99 -13.28 2.55
CA LYS A 272 18.19 -13.61 1.79
C LYS A 272 17.94 -13.66 0.28
N GLY A 273 16.86 -14.33 -0.14
CA GLY A 273 16.50 -14.39 -1.56
C GLY A 273 16.17 -13.03 -2.19
N GLU A 274 15.59 -12.11 -1.42
CA GLU A 274 15.37 -10.71 -1.82
C GLU A 274 16.70 -10.00 -2.10
N ILE A 275 17.65 -10.08 -1.16
CA ILE A 275 18.99 -9.48 -1.29
C ILE A 275 19.75 -10.06 -2.50
N ASP A 276 19.75 -11.39 -2.65
CA ASP A 276 20.41 -12.06 -3.78
C ASP A 276 19.81 -11.60 -5.12
N SER A 277 18.49 -11.39 -5.17
CA SER A 277 17.79 -10.90 -6.37
C SER A 277 18.14 -9.44 -6.67
N GLU A 278 18.25 -8.60 -5.64
CA GLU A 278 18.61 -7.19 -5.77
C GLU A 278 20.04 -7.01 -6.29
N ILE A 279 21.00 -7.78 -5.76
CA ILE A 279 22.37 -7.84 -6.28
C ILE A 279 22.37 -8.24 -7.76
N ARG A 280 21.58 -9.26 -8.12
CA ARG A 280 21.51 -9.72 -9.52
C ARG A 280 20.92 -8.67 -10.47
N ILE A 281 19.97 -7.87 -9.99
CA ILE A 281 19.42 -6.75 -10.78
C ILE A 281 20.51 -5.71 -11.02
N GLN A 282 21.27 -5.33 -10.00
CA GLN A 282 22.38 -4.37 -10.13
C GLN A 282 23.44 -4.84 -11.14
N GLU A 283 23.83 -6.12 -11.09
CA GLU A 283 24.76 -6.71 -12.07
C GLU A 283 24.22 -6.59 -13.52
N LEU A 284 22.93 -6.90 -13.71
CA LEU A 284 22.30 -6.81 -15.04
C LEU A 284 22.15 -5.37 -15.52
N GLU A 285 21.94 -4.42 -14.62
CA GLU A 285 21.91 -2.98 -14.94
C GLU A 285 23.28 -2.49 -15.39
N GLU A 286 24.36 -2.92 -14.72
CA GLU A 286 25.74 -2.62 -15.13
C GLU A 286 26.06 -3.23 -16.51
N GLU A 287 25.70 -4.49 -16.75
CA GLU A 287 25.87 -5.15 -18.05
C GLU A 287 25.08 -4.42 -19.17
N LEU A 288 23.84 -4.01 -18.87
CA LEU A 288 23.00 -3.25 -19.79
C LEU A 288 23.62 -1.90 -20.16
N GLU A 289 24.24 -1.22 -19.20
CA GLU A 289 24.88 0.07 -19.44
C GLU A 289 26.11 -0.08 -20.36
N VAL A 290 26.91 -1.13 -20.17
CA VAL A 290 28.00 -1.49 -21.09
C VAL A 290 27.47 -1.75 -22.50
N PHE A 291 26.33 -2.44 -22.63
CA PHE A 291 25.74 -2.72 -23.94
C PHE A 291 25.19 -1.45 -24.62
N LYS A 292 24.52 -0.57 -23.87
CA LYS A 292 24.07 0.74 -24.38
C LYS A 292 25.23 1.57 -24.91
N GLN A 293 26.34 1.61 -24.17
CA GLN A 293 27.54 2.33 -24.62
C GLN A 293 28.05 1.77 -25.95
N LYS A 294 28.15 0.44 -26.08
CA LYS A 294 28.54 -0.21 -27.34
C LYS A 294 27.59 0.11 -28.50
N CYS A 295 26.28 0.17 -28.25
CA CYS A 295 25.30 0.57 -29.26
C CYS A 295 25.54 2.01 -29.73
N SER A 296 25.78 2.94 -28.81
CA SER A 296 26.13 4.33 -29.15
C SER A 296 27.41 4.42 -30.00
N ASP A 297 28.43 3.62 -29.67
CA ASP A 297 29.68 3.59 -30.43
C ASP A 297 29.46 3.08 -31.87
N ILE A 298 28.67 2.02 -32.04
CA ILE A 298 28.30 1.48 -33.36
C ILE A 298 27.46 2.47 -34.15
N GLU A 299 26.51 3.15 -33.51
CA GLU A 299 25.68 4.18 -34.14
C GLU A 299 26.53 5.34 -34.66
N ALA A 300 27.51 5.80 -33.88
CA ALA A 300 28.46 6.81 -34.32
C ALA A 300 29.29 6.35 -35.53
N GLN A 301 29.77 5.10 -35.54
CA GLN A 301 30.48 4.53 -36.69
C GLN A 301 29.60 4.46 -37.94
N MET A 302 28.34 4.09 -37.78
CA MET A 302 27.38 4.03 -38.88
C MET A 302 27.15 5.40 -39.52
N GLU A 303 27.02 6.47 -38.72
CA GLU A 303 26.85 7.83 -39.24
C GLU A 303 28.10 8.36 -39.97
N ILE A 304 29.29 7.97 -39.51
CA ILE A 304 30.55 8.25 -40.22
C ILE A 304 30.55 7.60 -41.62
N GLU A 305 30.20 6.31 -41.71
CA GLU A 305 30.18 5.61 -43.01
C GLU A 305 29.08 6.13 -43.95
N LYS A 306 27.90 6.47 -43.43
CA LYS A 306 26.84 7.14 -44.22
C LYS A 306 27.35 8.44 -44.84
N SER A 307 28.06 9.25 -44.06
CA SER A 307 28.64 10.51 -44.52
C SER A 307 29.69 10.29 -45.63
N LYS A 308 30.54 9.27 -45.51
CA LYS A 308 31.50 8.88 -46.56
C LYS A 308 30.81 8.43 -47.85
N VAL A 309 29.76 7.62 -47.75
CA VAL A 309 28.98 7.17 -48.91
C VAL A 309 28.34 8.36 -49.65
N LEU A 310 27.80 9.34 -48.91
CA LEU A 310 27.24 10.55 -49.49
C LEU A 310 28.30 11.39 -50.21
N ALA A 311 29.47 11.58 -49.60
CA ALA A 311 30.58 12.31 -50.22
C ALA A 311 31.06 11.66 -51.53
N ASN A 312 31.17 10.33 -51.56
CA ASN A 312 31.59 9.58 -52.75
C ASN A 312 30.55 9.57 -53.87
N ARG A 313 29.27 9.85 -53.57
CA ARG A 313 28.19 9.97 -54.56
C ARG A 313 28.02 11.37 -55.14
N ALA A 314 28.72 12.36 -54.60
CA ALA A 314 28.67 13.73 -55.12
C ALA A 314 29.26 13.77 -56.55
N PRO A 315 28.65 14.53 -57.48
CA PRO A 315 29.15 14.65 -58.85
C PRO A 315 30.55 15.30 -58.87
N ALA A 316 31.43 14.77 -59.73
CA ALA A 316 32.84 15.15 -59.80
C ALA A 316 33.11 16.52 -60.46
N LEU A 317 32.11 17.13 -61.09
CA LEU A 317 32.17 18.45 -61.69
C LEU A 317 30.88 19.19 -61.34
N THR A 318 31.04 20.41 -60.85
CA THR A 318 29.91 21.34 -60.69
C THR A 318 29.66 22.08 -62.01
N LEU A 319 28.43 22.50 -62.27
CA LEU A 319 28.05 23.21 -63.51
C LEU A 319 28.86 24.52 -63.71
N ASP A 320 29.37 25.12 -62.64
CA ASP A 320 30.24 26.31 -62.69
C ASP A 320 31.68 26.00 -63.16
N GLU A 321 32.13 24.73 -63.08
CA GLU A 321 33.46 24.31 -63.55
C GLU A 321 33.44 23.84 -65.01
N ALA A 322 32.24 23.71 -65.61
CA ALA A 322 32.05 23.26 -66.99
C ALA A 322 31.81 24.40 -67.99
N ALA A 323 31.78 25.65 -67.52
CA ALA A 323 31.57 26.87 -68.32
C ALA A 323 32.89 27.64 -68.53
#